data_AF-A0A7S2H9Y2-F1
#
_entry.id   AF-A0A7S2H9Y2-F1
#
_cell.length_a   1.000
_cell.length_b   1.000
_cell.length_c   1.000
_cell.angle_alpha   90.00
_cell.angle_beta   90.00
_cell.angle_gamma   90.00
#
_symmetry.space_group_name_H-M   'P 1'
#
loop_
_entity.id
_entity.type
_entity.pdbx_description
1 polymer ?
#
loop_
_entity_poly.entity_id
_entity_poly.type
_entity_poly.pdbx_seq_one_letter_code
_entity_poly.pdbx_strand_id
1 'polypeptide(L)'
;RDQESTFGLIAVIAVAGLVSSSVLEGSALPQNVKTPLGALCSLAPFIALGAGVAVPDELRATLVAVWRLDPAYRRRQTYHEAGHFLVGHLLGLEVDAYNAASADGAGASVSFVSPWGMRRTHDVL
;
A
#
# COMPACT_ATOMS: atom_id res chain seq x y z
N ARG A 1 5.35 7.86 11.55
CA ARG A 1 5.62 7.29 10.21
C ARG A 1 4.33 7.04 9.43
N ASP A 2 3.34 6.31 9.98
CA ASP A 2 2.07 6.02 9.27
C ASP A 2 1.21 7.28 9.02
N GLN A 3 1.10 8.13 10.03
CA GLN A 3 0.35 9.40 9.97
C GLN A 3 0.94 10.40 8.96
N GLU A 4 2.28 10.46 8.82
CA GLU A 4 2.95 11.33 7.83
C GLU A 4 2.71 10.85 6.40
N SER A 5 2.63 9.53 6.18
CA SER A 5 2.27 8.96 4.89
C SER A 5 0.82 9.25 4.51
N THR A 6 -0.10 9.21 5.47
CA THR A 6 -1.52 9.57 5.25
C THR A 6 -1.70 11.05 4.91
N PHE A 7 -1.06 11.96 5.66
CA PHE A 7 -1.11 13.40 5.35
C PHE A 7 -0.42 13.73 4.02
N GLY A 8 0.71 13.07 3.72
CA GLY A 8 1.38 13.19 2.43
C GLY A 8 0.50 12.75 1.27
N LEU A 9 -0.25 11.66 1.44
CA LEU A 9 -1.20 11.18 0.44
C LEU A 9 -2.36 12.16 0.20
N ILE A 10 -2.98 12.66 1.27
CA ILE A 10 -4.08 13.64 1.17
C ILE A 10 -3.59 14.91 0.46
N ALA A 11 -2.36 15.36 0.77
CA ALA A 11 -1.74 16.49 0.09
C ALA A 11 -1.51 16.22 -1.40
N VAL A 12 -1.04 15.04 -1.77
CA VAL A 12 -0.88 14.64 -3.18
C VAL A 12 -2.22 14.59 -3.90
N ILE A 13 -3.27 14.03 -3.28
CA ILE A 13 -4.62 13.97 -3.86
C ILE A 13 -5.19 15.39 -4.03
N ALA A 14 -4.99 16.28 -3.05
CA ALA A 14 -5.43 17.66 -3.14
C ALA A 14 -4.74 18.41 -4.27
N VAL A 15 -3.41 18.30 -4.38
CA VAL A 15 -2.63 18.93 -5.46
C VAL A 15 -3.01 18.35 -6.82
N ALA A 16 -3.13 17.03 -6.94
CA ALA A 16 -3.53 16.37 -8.17
C ALA A 16 -4.95 16.80 -8.59
N GLY A 17 -5.91 16.83 -7.66
CA GLY A 17 -7.28 17.30 -7.93
C GLY A 17 -7.31 18.75 -8.43
N LEU A 18 -6.54 19.64 -7.81
CA LEU A 18 -6.44 21.04 -8.24
C LEU A 18 -5.83 21.16 -9.64
N VAL A 19 -4.69 20.49 -9.88
CA VAL A 19 -3.99 20.51 -11.17
C VAL A 19 -4.87 19.91 -12.26
N SER A 20 -5.54 18.78 -12.01
CA SER A 20 -6.48 18.17 -12.95
C SER A 20 -7.65 19.09 -13.27
N SER A 21 -8.22 19.77 -12.27
CA SER A 21 -9.30 20.76 -12.49
C SER A 21 -8.84 21.89 -13.40
N SER A 22 -7.65 22.46 -13.16
CA SER A 22 -7.10 23.55 -14.00
C SER A 22 -6.79 23.09 -15.44
N VAL A 23 -6.27 21.88 -15.62
CA VAL A 23 -6.03 21.30 -16.96
C VAL A 23 -7.35 21.04 -17.69
N LEU A 24 -8.38 20.57 -16.98
CA LEU A 24 -9.71 20.32 -17.56
C LEU A 24 -10.38 21.60 -18.03
N GLU A 25 -10.26 22.70 -17.29
CA GLU A 25 -10.77 24.01 -17.72
C GLU A 25 -10.15 24.46 -19.04
N GLY A 26 -8.82 24.27 -19.19
CA GLY A 26 -8.07 24.61 -20.42
C GLY A 26 -8.27 23.64 -21.60
N SER A 27 -8.98 22.54 -21.43
CA SER A 27 -9.17 21.52 -22.47
C SER A 27 -10.21 21.94 -23.53
N ALA A 28 -10.25 21.25 -24.68
CA ALA A 28 -11.28 21.45 -25.70
C ALA A 28 -12.59 20.68 -25.43
N LEU A 29 -12.76 20.12 -24.22
CA LEU A 29 -13.95 19.35 -23.86
C LEU A 29 -15.22 20.24 -23.84
N PRO A 30 -16.39 19.68 -24.19
CA PRO A 30 -17.63 20.42 -24.08
C PRO A 30 -18.00 20.67 -22.60
N GLN A 31 -18.64 21.82 -22.34
CA GLN A 31 -18.81 22.36 -20.99
C GLN A 31 -19.61 21.42 -20.07
N ASN A 32 -20.58 20.70 -20.62
CA ASN A 32 -21.37 19.68 -19.93
C ASN A 32 -20.54 18.51 -19.38
N VAL A 33 -19.33 18.27 -19.92
CA VAL A 33 -18.39 17.26 -19.41
C VAL A 33 -17.39 17.90 -18.44
N LYS A 34 -16.92 19.11 -18.72
CA LYS A 34 -15.95 19.84 -17.88
C LYS A 34 -16.47 20.08 -16.47
N THR A 35 -17.70 20.60 -16.35
CA THR A 35 -18.27 20.99 -15.05
C THR A 35 -18.40 19.83 -14.06
N PRO A 36 -18.96 18.66 -14.41
CA PRO A 36 -19.01 17.53 -13.49
C PRO A 36 -17.63 16.94 -13.18
N LEU A 37 -16.72 16.88 -14.17
CA LEU A 37 -15.36 16.37 -13.93
C LEU A 37 -14.56 17.30 -13.00
N GLY A 38 -14.63 18.61 -13.20
CA GLY A 38 -13.99 19.59 -12.33
C GLY A 38 -14.52 19.54 -10.90
N ALA A 39 -15.85 19.37 -10.73
CA ALA A 39 -16.47 19.19 -9.42
C ALA A 39 -16.01 17.90 -8.73
N LEU A 40 -15.83 16.80 -9.48
CA LEU A 40 -15.28 15.56 -8.91
C LEU A 40 -13.82 15.74 -8.48
N CYS A 41 -13.00 16.40 -9.31
CA CYS A 41 -11.59 16.66 -8.98
C CYS A 41 -11.43 17.55 -7.74
N SER A 42 -12.31 18.54 -7.53
CA SER A 42 -12.27 19.41 -6.35
C SER A 42 -12.78 18.72 -5.08
N LEU A 43 -13.70 17.75 -5.20
CA LEU A 43 -14.18 16.94 -4.08
C LEU A 43 -13.24 15.78 -3.70
N ALA A 44 -12.33 15.37 -4.60
CA ALA A 44 -11.41 14.26 -4.40
C ALA A 44 -10.66 14.27 -3.05
N PRO A 45 -10.06 15.38 -2.57
CA PRO A 45 -9.40 15.39 -1.26
C PRO A 45 -10.35 15.11 -0.08
N PHE A 46 -11.62 15.56 -0.15
CA PHE A 46 -12.61 15.27 0.89
C PHE A 46 -13.08 13.83 0.86
N ILE A 47 -13.24 13.27 -0.34
CA ILE A 47 -13.57 11.85 -0.54
C ILE A 47 -12.44 10.98 0.01
N ALA A 48 -11.18 11.33 -0.26
CA ALA A 48 -10.01 10.60 0.26
C ALA A 48 -9.93 10.67 1.79
N LEU A 49 -10.20 11.83 2.39
CA LEU A 49 -10.30 11.98 3.84
C LEU A 49 -11.42 11.12 4.43
N GLY A 50 -12.61 11.14 3.83
CA GLY A 50 -13.75 10.34 4.26
C GLY A 50 -13.47 8.84 4.17
N ALA A 51 -12.87 8.39 3.06
CA ALA A 51 -12.47 7.00 2.87
C ALA A 51 -11.43 6.56 3.92
N GLY A 52 -10.47 7.42 4.25
CA GLY A 52 -9.46 7.13 5.27
C GLY A 52 -10.03 6.93 6.67
N VAL A 53 -11.22 7.49 6.97
CA VAL A 53 -11.91 7.30 8.25
C VAL A 53 -12.88 6.12 8.19
N ALA A 54 -13.62 5.97 7.08
CA ALA A 54 -14.69 4.98 6.97
C ALA A 54 -14.19 3.56 6.66
N VAL A 55 -13.15 3.44 5.84
CA VAL A 55 -12.64 2.17 5.29
C VAL A 55 -11.10 2.16 5.26
N PRO A 56 -10.45 2.20 6.45
CA PRO A 56 -9.00 2.37 6.55
C PRO A 56 -8.21 1.19 5.96
N ASP A 57 -8.71 -0.04 6.12
CA ASP A 57 -8.01 -1.25 5.66
C ASP A 57 -8.04 -1.37 4.12
N GLU A 58 -9.18 -1.06 3.50
CA GLU A 58 -9.34 -1.03 2.05
C GLU A 58 -8.50 0.08 1.42
N LEU A 59 -8.51 1.27 2.01
CA LEU A 59 -7.66 2.37 1.55
C LEU A 59 -6.18 1.95 1.62
N ARG A 60 -5.74 1.40 2.75
CA ARG A 60 -4.37 0.91 2.92
C ARG A 60 -4.01 -0.15 1.88
N ALA A 61 -4.88 -1.13 1.64
CA ALA A 61 -4.65 -2.17 0.64
C ALA A 61 -4.47 -1.57 -0.76
N THR A 62 -5.31 -0.59 -1.11
CA THR A 62 -5.24 0.12 -2.40
C THR A 62 -3.94 0.90 -2.53
N LEU A 63 -3.51 1.59 -1.48
CA LEU A 63 -2.26 2.35 -1.47
C LEU A 63 -1.03 1.45 -1.60
N VAL A 64 -1.02 0.33 -0.87
CA VAL A 64 0.06 -0.65 -0.98
C VAL A 64 0.12 -1.22 -2.40
N ALA A 65 -1.02 -1.49 -3.04
CA ALA A 65 -1.06 -1.92 -4.44
C ALA A 65 -0.43 -0.87 -5.38
N VAL A 66 -0.71 0.42 -5.17
CA VAL A 66 -0.09 1.52 -5.95
C VAL A 66 1.41 1.61 -5.69
N TRP A 67 1.84 1.57 -4.42
CA TRP A 67 3.28 1.66 -4.08
C TRP A 67 4.09 0.48 -4.62
N ARG A 68 3.49 -0.70 -4.78
CA ARG A 68 4.14 -1.85 -5.41
C ARG A 68 4.46 -1.67 -6.89
N LEU A 69 3.91 -0.65 -7.55
CA LEU A 69 4.36 -0.29 -8.91
C LEU A 69 5.81 0.24 -8.91
N ASP A 70 6.26 0.84 -7.81
CA ASP A 70 7.64 1.33 -7.68
C ASP A 70 8.62 0.18 -7.41
N PRO A 71 9.59 -0.10 -8.32
CA PRO A 71 10.60 -1.12 -8.09
C PRO A 71 11.48 -0.86 -6.85
N ALA A 72 11.68 0.40 -6.44
CA ALA A 72 12.45 0.72 -5.25
C ALA A 72 11.68 0.35 -3.97
N TYR A 73 10.37 0.63 -3.91
CA TYR A 73 9.50 0.16 -2.83
C TYR A 73 9.51 -1.37 -2.72
N ARG A 74 9.31 -2.06 -3.85
CA ARG A 74 9.34 -3.53 -3.93
C ARG A 74 10.61 -4.12 -3.35
N ARG A 75 11.77 -3.57 -3.74
CA ARG A 75 13.08 -3.99 -3.23
C ARG A 75 13.20 -3.79 -1.71
N ARG A 76 12.72 -2.67 -1.17
CA ARG A 76 12.72 -2.41 0.28
C ARG A 76 11.84 -3.41 1.02
N GLN A 77 10.67 -3.73 0.47
CA GLN A 77 9.76 -4.72 1.04
C GLN A 77 10.41 -6.11 1.07
N THR A 78 11.06 -6.55 -0.01
CA THR A 78 11.79 -7.82 -0.03
C THR A 78 12.86 -7.90 1.06
N TYR A 79 13.66 -6.84 1.24
CA TYR A 79 14.67 -6.83 2.31
C TYR A 79 14.06 -6.83 3.72
N HIS A 80 12.93 -6.15 3.91
CA HIS A 80 12.22 -6.16 5.19
C HIS A 80 11.77 -7.57 5.59
N GLU A 81 11.12 -8.27 4.66
CA GLU A 81 10.63 -9.64 4.88
C GLU A 81 11.76 -10.66 4.98
N ALA A 82 12.86 -10.46 4.22
CA ALA A 82 14.07 -11.26 4.38
C ALA A 82 14.69 -11.10 5.78
N GLY A 83 14.58 -9.91 6.37
CA GLY A 83 14.97 -9.65 7.76
C GLY A 83 14.12 -10.44 8.76
N HIS A 84 12.79 -10.41 8.60
CA HIS A 84 11.88 -11.22 9.42
C HIS A 84 12.18 -12.71 9.28
N PHE A 85 12.40 -13.19 8.06
CA PHE A 85 12.80 -14.58 7.79
C PHE A 85 14.08 -14.95 8.54
N LEU A 86 15.14 -14.14 8.40
CA LEU A 86 16.44 -14.39 9.04
C LEU A 86 16.31 -14.43 10.56
N VAL A 87 15.67 -13.42 11.15
CA VAL A 87 15.52 -13.34 12.61
C VAL A 87 14.65 -14.49 13.12
N GLY A 88 13.53 -14.79 12.46
CA GLY A 88 12.67 -15.91 12.85
C GLY A 88 13.40 -17.25 12.76
N HIS A 89 14.20 -17.46 11.72
CA HIS A 89 15.03 -18.65 11.56
C HIS A 89 16.08 -18.77 12.68
N LEU A 90 16.77 -17.67 13.02
CA LEU A 90 17.74 -17.65 14.11
C LEU A 90 17.11 -17.89 15.49
N LEU A 91 15.85 -17.53 15.67
CA LEU A 91 15.07 -17.81 16.87
C LEU A 91 14.46 -19.23 16.89
N GLY A 92 14.72 -20.05 15.86
CA GLY A 92 14.20 -21.41 15.75
C GLY A 92 12.71 -21.49 15.40
N LEU A 93 12.12 -20.42 14.87
CA LEU A 93 10.73 -20.43 14.41
C LEU A 93 10.61 -21.20 13.10
N GLU A 94 9.66 -22.12 13.03
CA GLU A 94 9.35 -22.86 11.82
C GLU A 94 8.64 -21.95 10.82
N VAL A 95 9.17 -21.86 9.59
CA VAL A 95 8.59 -21.08 8.50
C VAL A 95 7.45 -21.90 7.88
N ASP A 96 6.25 -21.32 7.85
CA ASP A 96 5.05 -21.94 7.27
C ASP A 96 5.01 -21.68 5.75
N ALA A 97 5.10 -20.41 5.36
CA ALA A 97 5.18 -20.00 3.97
C ALA A 97 5.96 -18.70 3.81
N TYR A 98 6.58 -18.50 2.65
CA TYR A 98 7.22 -17.23 2.30
C TYR A 98 7.00 -16.90 0.82
N ASN A 99 6.92 -15.60 0.51
CA ASN A 99 6.94 -15.06 -0.83
C ASN A 99 8.11 -14.07 -0.96
N ALA A 100 9.11 -14.44 -1.75
CA ALA A 100 10.24 -13.56 -2.08
C ALA A 100 9.97 -12.73 -3.35
N ALA A 101 8.96 -13.09 -4.14
CA ALA A 101 8.65 -12.47 -5.40
C ALA A 101 7.77 -11.23 -5.17
N SER A 102 8.40 -10.06 -5.31
CA SER A 102 7.67 -8.82 -5.58
C SER A 102 7.26 -8.67 -7.06
N ALA A 103 7.52 -9.70 -7.87
CA ALA A 103 7.31 -9.69 -9.33
C ALA A 103 5.84 -9.88 -9.74
N ASP A 104 5.06 -10.59 -8.93
CA ASP A 104 3.62 -10.84 -9.11
C ASP A 104 2.72 -9.69 -8.61
N GLY A 105 3.31 -8.67 -7.97
CA GLY A 105 2.56 -7.57 -7.35
C GLY A 105 1.84 -7.94 -6.04
N ALA A 106 1.94 -9.19 -5.58
CA ALA A 106 1.36 -9.67 -4.32
C ALA A 106 2.20 -9.27 -3.09
N GLY A 107 3.44 -8.80 -3.32
CA GLY A 107 4.35 -8.29 -2.32
C GLY A 107 5.11 -9.40 -1.59
N ALA A 108 6.25 -9.05 -1.01
CA ALA A 108 6.99 -9.99 -0.20
C ALA A 108 6.26 -10.23 1.14
N SER A 109 6.34 -11.46 1.65
CA SER A 109 5.80 -11.84 2.95
C SER A 109 6.53 -13.07 3.51
N VAL A 110 6.66 -13.16 4.83
CA VAL A 110 7.01 -14.40 5.54
C VAL A 110 5.97 -14.71 6.61
N SER A 111 5.65 -15.98 6.78
CA SER A 111 4.74 -16.49 7.81
C SER A 111 5.40 -17.64 8.56
N PHE A 112 5.13 -17.70 9.86
CA PHE A 112 5.67 -18.71 10.76
C PHE A 112 4.53 -19.55 11.31
N VAL A 113 4.83 -20.81 11.60
CA VAL A 113 3.89 -21.70 12.26
C VAL A 113 3.53 -21.12 13.63
N SER A 114 2.23 -21.12 13.93
CA SER A 114 1.71 -20.67 15.22
C SER A 114 2.41 -21.40 16.38
N PRO A 115 2.67 -20.73 17.52
CA PRO A 115 3.30 -21.35 18.70
C PRO A 115 2.62 -22.64 19.17
N TRP A 116 1.32 -22.80 18.89
CA TRP A 116 0.52 -23.96 19.26
C TRP A 116 0.59 -25.13 18.26
N GLY A 117 1.11 -24.89 17.05
CA GLY A 117 1.33 -25.91 16.02
C GLY A 117 2.80 -26.29 15.83
N MET A 118 3.70 -25.64 16.56
CA MET A 118 5.14 -25.78 16.40
C MET A 118 5.62 -27.14 16.92
N ARG A 119 6.06 -28.04 16.03
CA ARG A 119 6.94 -29.14 16.45
C ARG A 119 8.32 -28.52 16.64
N ARG A 120 8.85 -28.56 17.87
CA ARG A 120 10.21 -28.08 18.13
C ARG A 120 11.15 -28.85 17.21
N THR A 121 11.74 -28.15 16.26
CA THR A 121 12.69 -28.71 15.28
C THR A 121 13.99 -29.19 15.95
N HIS A 122 14.18 -28.89 17.24
CA HIS A 122 15.32 -29.30 18.06
C HIS A 122 15.06 -30.52 18.97
N ASP A 123 13.86 -31.11 18.97
CA ASP A 123 13.57 -32.33 19.75
C ASP A 123 14.00 -33.63 19.01
N VAL A 124 14.78 -33.51 17.93
CA VAL A 124 15.44 -34.64 17.25
C VAL A 124 16.90 -34.68 17.65
N LEU A 125 17.19 -35.07 18.89
CA LEU A 125 18.44 -35.69 19.34
C LEU A 125 18.18 -36.53 20.60
#